data_AF-A0A1F5VF27-F1
#
_entry.id   AF-A0A1F5VF27-F1
#
_cell.length_a   1.000
_cell.length_b   1.000
_cell.length_c   1.000
_cell.angle_alpha   90.00
_cell.angle_beta   90.00
_cell.angle_gamma   90.00
#
_symmetry.space_group_name_H-M   'P 1'
#
loop_
_entity.id
_entity.type
_entity.pdbx_description
1 polymer ?
#
loop_
_entity_poly.entity_id
_entity_poly.type
_entity_poly.pdbx_seq_one_letter_code
_entity_poly.pdbx_strand_id
1 'polypeptide(L)' 'MKHAEKLPVIDIKKYGGKQVAIVHGKVIAVGKTSQEVINRAKKRMPSKPLNEISIFSVPKTLAVIYYV' A
#
# COMPACT_ATOMS: atom_id res chain seq x y z
N MET A 1 5.60 -5.57 23.68
CA MET A 1 6.24 -4.32 23.20
C MET A 1 5.44 -3.82 22.01
N LYS A 2 4.81 -2.63 22.09
CA LYS A 2 4.06 -2.06 20.95
C LYS A 2 5.08 -1.75 19.84
N HIS A 3 5.03 -2.48 18.73
CA HIS A 3 5.73 -2.06 17.52
C HIS A 3 5.15 -0.69 17.15
N ALA A 4 5.96 0.37 17.23
CA ALA A 4 5.59 1.64 16.61
C ALA A 4 5.41 1.31 15.13
N GLU A 5 4.16 1.21 14.69
CA GLU A 5 3.83 0.95 13.29
C GLU A 5 4.48 2.08 12.49
N LYS A 6 5.56 1.75 11.77
CA LYS A 6 6.22 2.71 10.90
C LYS A 6 5.19 3.12 9.87
N LEU A 7 4.71 4.36 9.99
CA LEU A 7 3.82 4.96 9.00
C LEU A 7 4.46 4.77 7.62
N PRO A 8 3.76 4.12 6.67
CA PRO A 8 4.31 3.86 5.37
C PRO A 8 4.60 5.19 4.66
N VAL A 9 5.88 5.47 4.39
CA VAL A 9 6.26 6.57 3.51
C VAL A 9 6.16 6.08 2.08
N ILE A 10 5.15 6.56 1.35
CA ILE A 10 4.94 6.21 -0.05
C ILE A 10 5.60 7.26 -0.94
N ASP A 11 6.58 6.85 -1.73
CA ASP A 11 7.22 7.72 -2.72
C ASP A 11 6.27 8.01 -3.90
N ILE A 12 5.76 9.24 -3.96
CA ILE A 12 4.86 9.70 -5.01
C ILE A 12 5.54 9.70 -6.38
N LYS A 13 6.85 9.99 -6.47
CA LYS A 13 7.56 9.94 -7.77
C LYS A 13 7.56 8.53 -8.36
N LYS A 14 7.62 7.51 -7.50
CA LYS A 14 7.65 6.11 -7.89
C LYS A 14 6.26 5.50 -8.11
N TYR A 15 5.30 5.87 -7.26
CA TYR A 15 4.00 5.22 -7.18
C TYR A 15 2.81 6.10 -7.61
N GLY A 16 3.03 7.36 -7.97
CA GLY A 16 1.97 8.29 -8.36
C GLY A 16 1.06 7.75 -9.47
N GLY A 17 -0.25 7.82 -9.23
CA GLY A 17 -1.29 7.31 -10.13
C GLY A 17 -1.45 5.78 -10.13
N LYS A 18 -0.85 5.07 -9.15
CA LYS A 18 -0.94 3.61 -9.02
C LYS A 18 -1.69 3.23 -7.74
N GLN A 19 -2.17 2.00 -7.73
CA GLN A 19 -2.62 1.30 -6.53
C GLN A 19 -1.44 0.55 -5.92
N VAL A 20 -1.33 0.55 -4.58
CA VAL A 20 -0.27 -0.15 -3.84
C VAL A 20 -0.84 -1.00 -2.72
N ALA A 21 -0.23 -2.16 -2.46
CA ALA A 21 -0.49 -2.97 -1.27
C ALA A 21 0.67 -2.82 -0.28
N ILE A 22 0.33 -2.62 0.99
CA ILE A 22 1.27 -2.35 2.07
C ILE A 22 1.07 -3.36 3.18
N VAL A 23 2.18 -3.90 3.68
CA VAL A 23 2.21 -4.78 4.86
C VAL A 23 3.35 -4.32 5.75
N HIS A 24 3.06 -4.07 7.03
CA HIS A 24 4.03 -3.60 8.03
C HIS A 24 4.87 -2.39 7.54
N GLY A 25 4.20 -1.41 6.91
CA GLY A 25 4.84 -0.21 6.38
C GLY A 25 5.63 -0.39 5.08
N LYS A 26 5.66 -1.59 4.47
CA LYS A 26 6.38 -1.86 3.21
C LYS A 26 5.42 -2.12 2.05
N VAL A 27 5.70 -1.50 0.90
CA VAL A 27 4.97 -1.77 -0.35
C VAL A 27 5.35 -3.17 -0.86
N ILE A 28 4.38 -4.09 -0.89
CA ILE A 28 4.56 -5.48 -1.35
C ILE A 28 4.06 -5.71 -2.78
N ALA A 29 3.11 -4.90 -3.27
CA ALA A 29 2.62 -4.98 -4.64
C ALA A 29 2.18 -3.60 -5.16
N VAL A 30 2.20 -3.45 -6.48
CA VAL A 30 1.84 -2.22 -7.21
C VAL A 30 1.07 -2.62 -8.47
N GLY A 31 0.07 -1.83 -8.85
CA GLY A 31 -0.74 -2.05 -10.05
C GLY A 31 -1.52 -0.80 -10.45
N LYS A 32 -2.28 -0.87 -11.54
CA LYS A 32 -3.17 0.21 -12.00
C LYS A 32 -4.56 0.10 -11.35
N THR A 33 -4.97 -1.11 -10.93
CA THR A 33 -6.28 -1.37 -10.32
C THR A 33 -6.14 -2.12 -9.01
N SER A 34 -7.14 -2.01 -8.13
CA SER A 34 -7.15 -2.73 -6.86
C SER A 34 -7.13 -4.25 -7.08
N GLN A 35 -7.85 -4.75 -8.09
CA GLN A 35 -7.86 -6.17 -8.42
C GLN A 35 -6.47 -6.70 -8.80
N GLU A 36 -5.73 -5.95 -9.61
CA GLU A 36 -4.36 -6.30 -9.98
C GLU A 36 -3.44 -6.36 -8.76
N VAL A 37 -3.55 -5.36 -7.88
CA VAL A 37 -2.77 -5.28 -6.64
C VAL A 37 -3.10 -6.44 -5.70
N ILE A 38 -4.37 -6.77 -5.51
CA ILE A 38 -4.81 -7.91 -4.68
C ILE A 38 -4.23 -9.21 -5.22
N ASN A 39 -4.34 -9.45 -6.53
CA ASN A 39 -3.83 -10.67 -7.15
C ASN A 39 -2.31 -10.80 -6.98
N ARG A 40 -1.57 -9.70 -7.15
CA ARG A 40 -0.11 -9.66 -6.94
C ARG A 40 0.26 -9.85 -5.47
N ALA A 41 -0.49 -9.23 -4.55
CA ALA A 41 -0.26 -9.37 -3.11
C ALA A 41 -0.50 -10.80 -2.62
N LYS A 42 -1.58 -11.45 -3.06
CA LYS A 42 -1.87 -12.86 -2.76
C LYS A 42 -0.80 -13.80 -3.30
N LYS A 43 -0.27 -13.56 -4.50
CA LYS A 43 0.85 -14.34 -5.05
C LYS A 43 2.13 -14.18 -4.24
N ARG A 44 2.39 -12.99 -3.72
CA ARG A 44 3.62 -12.68 -2.96
C ARG A 44 3.54 -13.12 -1.50
N MET A 45 2.36 -13.05 -0.89
CA MET A 45 2.11 -13.40 0.51
C MET A 45 0.83 -14.24 0.64
N PRO A 46 0.83 -15.50 0.17
CA PRO A 46 -0.38 -16.33 0.10
C PRO A 46 -0.94 -16.71 1.47
N SER A 47 -0.09 -16.78 2.50
CA SER A 47 -0.48 -17.11 3.87
C SER A 47 -1.07 -15.94 4.65
N LYS A 48 -1.00 -14.72 4.11
CA LYS A 48 -1.42 -13.51 4.83
C LYS A 48 -2.88 -13.18 4.49
N PRO A 49 -3.77 -13.04 5.49
CA PRO A 49 -5.16 -12.75 5.23
C PRO A 49 -5.32 -11.32 4.67
N LEU A 50 -6.34 -11.11 3.84
CA LEU A 50 -6.48 -9.88 3.06
C LEU A 50 -6.72 -8.64 3.95
N ASN A 51 -7.36 -8.82 5.11
CA ASN A 51 -7.60 -7.77 6.10
C ASN A 51 -6.30 -7.20 6.72
N GLU A 52 -5.19 -7.92 6.64
CA GLU A 52 -3.86 -7.45 7.06
C GLU A 52 -3.07 -6.75 5.94
N ILE A 53 -3.68 -6.60 4.76
CA ILE A 53 -3.07 -5.94 3.60
C ILE A 53 -3.78 -4.62 3.35
N SER A 54 -3.12 -3.51 3.66
CA SER A 54 -3.65 -2.18 3.37
C SER A 54 -3.47 -1.86 1.89
N ILE A 55 -4.55 -1.46 1.22
CA ILE A 55 -4.52 -1.06 -0.20
C ILE A 55 -4.78 0.44 -0.29
N PHE A 56 -3.90 1.14 -1.02
CA PHE A 56 -3.98 2.59 -1.19
C PHE A 56 -3.89 2.97 -2.66
N SER A 57 -4.70 3.96 -3.05
CA SER A 57 -4.51 4.70 -4.29
C SER A 57 -3.53 5.85 -4.03
N VAL A 58 -2.45 5.91 -4.79
CA VAL A 58 -1.45 6.97 -4.67
C VAL A 58 -1.79 8.06 -5.68
N PRO A 59 -2.01 9.31 -5.24
CA PRO A 59 -2.30 10.41 -6.13
C PRO A 59 -1.11 10.70 -7.06
N LYS A 60 -1.37 11.22 -8.26
CA LYS A 60 -0.32 11.62 -9.22
C LYS A 60 0.48 12.84 -8.74
N THR A 61 -0.15 13.67 -7.93
CA THR A 61 0.41 14.90 -7.38
C THR A 61 0.56 14.78 -5.86
N LEU A 62 1.32 15.69 -5.26
CA LEU A 62 1.48 15.74 -3.81
C LEU A 62 0.09 15.94 -3.17
N ALA A 63 -0.33 15.02 -2.31
CA ALA A 63 -1.55 15.14 -1.53
C ALA A 63 -1.20 15.08 -0.05
N VAL A 64 -1.75 16.00 0.72
CA VAL A 64 -1.57 16.08 2.17
C VAL A 64 -2.88 15.62 2.81
N ILE A 65 -2.81 14.62 3.69
CA ILE A 65 -3.97 14.23 4.49
C ILE A 65 -3.96 15.11 5.74
N TYR A 66 -4.95 16.01 5.86
CA TYR A 66 -5.19 16.76 7.09
C TYR A 66 -5.97 15.87 8.06
N TYR A 67 -5.42 15.67 9.26
CA TYR A 67 -6.14 15.05 10.36
C TYR A 67 -6.83 16.17 11.16
N VAL A 68 -8.17 16.19 11.12
CA VAL A 68 -9.05 17.07 11.91
C VAL A 68 -9.68 16.28 13.04
#